data_AF-A0A7W1B673-F1
#
_entry.id   AF-A0A7W1B673-F1
#
_cell.length_a   1.000
_cell.length_b   1.000
_cell.length_c   1.000
_cell.angle_alpha   90.00
_cell.angle_beta   90.00
_cell.angle_gamma   90.00
#
_symmetry.space_group_name_H-M   'P 1'
#
loop_
_entity.id
_entity.type
_entity.pdbx_description
1 polymer ?
#
loop_
_entity_poly.entity_id
_entity_poly.type
_entity_poly.pdbx_seq_one_letter_code
_entity_poly.pdbx_strand_id
1 'polypeptide(L)'
;MELQAAVVMVEPTAFPDAHAEALSVLTYLAEDADELAPLLARHALAITEGADFAVARDALEALLRRLELARSGELVLKGTWRAGRCVIGRRGKAGRAYEVWVGDAEKLEGSCGCLDYAKAALGLCKHLLLAIERARTMRRRPGSTPALRWDPIRPLTGPGDWLERVWLDDHVPALARLFRAREGRRRIDPARIQRPAVRLATVESLLATCRHPAGAEPALRALLER
;
A
#
# COMPACT_ATOMS: atom_id res chain seq x y z
N MET A 1 -70.68 -8.35 13.54
CA MET A 1 -69.62 -9.34 13.81
C MET A 1 -68.41 -8.90 13.01
N GLU A 2 -67.66 -7.93 13.54
CA GLU A 2 -66.50 -7.34 12.88
C GLU A 2 -65.23 -8.05 13.36
N LEU A 3 -64.47 -8.59 12.41
CA LEU A 3 -63.15 -9.17 12.61
C LEU A 3 -62.12 -8.04 12.52
N GLN A 4 -61.50 -7.68 13.65
CA GLN A 4 -60.29 -6.85 13.65
C GLN A 4 -59.08 -7.72 13.26
N ALA A 5 -58.50 -7.44 12.10
CA ALA A 5 -57.21 -7.99 11.69
C ALA A 5 -56.10 -7.25 12.44
N ALA A 6 -55.39 -7.96 13.32
CA ALA A 6 -54.18 -7.47 13.96
C ALA A 6 -53.05 -7.44 12.91
N VAL A 7 -52.61 -6.24 12.55
CA VAL A 7 -51.40 -6.04 11.72
C VAL A 7 -50.20 -6.30 12.62
N VAL A 8 -49.55 -7.44 12.42
CA VAL A 8 -48.25 -7.75 13.04
C VAL A 8 -47.20 -6.89 12.32
N MET A 9 -46.74 -5.84 13.00
CA MET A 9 -45.58 -5.06 12.56
C MET A 9 -44.33 -5.91 12.77
N VAL A 10 -43.78 -6.45 11.68
CA VAL A 10 -42.45 -7.08 11.69
C VAL A 10 -41.43 -5.95 11.74
N GLU A 11 -40.70 -5.84 12.84
CA GLU A 11 -39.59 -4.89 12.95
C GLU A 11 -38.54 -5.19 11.87
N PRO A 12 -38.01 -4.17 11.18
CA PRO A 12 -37.00 -4.38 10.15
C PRO A 12 -35.74 -4.92 10.83
N THR A 13 -35.41 -6.18 10.54
CA THR A 13 -34.11 -6.76 10.86
C THR A 13 -33.04 -5.88 10.24
N ALA A 14 -32.19 -5.28 11.09
CA ALA A 14 -31.06 -4.49 10.63
C ALA A 14 -30.21 -5.35 9.70
N PHE A 15 -30.09 -4.92 8.44
CA PHE A 15 -29.14 -5.55 7.51
C PHE A 15 -27.75 -5.47 8.12
N PRO A 16 -26.94 -6.55 8.06
CA PRO A 16 -25.53 -6.46 8.44
C PRO A 16 -24.88 -5.30 7.70
N ASP A 17 -23.96 -4.59 8.37
CA ASP A 17 -23.12 -3.60 7.71
C ASP A 17 -22.49 -4.25 6.45
N ALA A 18 -22.80 -3.72 5.26
CA ALA A 18 -22.35 -4.28 3.99
C ALA A 18 -20.81 -4.41 3.94
N HIS A 19 -20.09 -3.57 4.69
CA HIS A 19 -18.64 -3.70 4.86
C HIS A 19 -18.23 -4.94 5.66
N ALA A 20 -19.00 -5.32 6.66
CA ALA A 20 -18.75 -6.52 7.47
C ALA A 20 -19.00 -7.81 6.66
N GLU A 21 -20.06 -7.85 5.84
CA GLU A 21 -20.33 -8.97 4.94
C GLU A 21 -19.23 -9.11 3.88
N ALA A 22 -18.89 -8.02 3.19
CA ALA A 22 -17.84 -8.02 2.18
C ALA A 22 -16.49 -8.48 2.76
N LEU A 23 -16.13 -8.01 3.96
CA LEU A 23 -14.92 -8.44 4.65
C LEU A 23 -14.94 -9.94 4.98
N SER A 24 -16.08 -10.48 5.43
CA SER A 24 -16.22 -11.90 5.73
C SER A 24 -16.02 -12.77 4.49
N VAL A 25 -16.68 -12.42 3.38
CA VAL A 25 -16.55 -13.15 2.11
C VAL A 25 -15.12 -13.10 1.60
N LEU A 26 -14.49 -11.92 1.57
CA LEU A 26 -13.11 -11.78 1.12
C LEU A 26 -12.11 -12.49 2.03
N THR A 27 -12.35 -12.52 3.35
CA THR A 27 -11.50 -13.27 4.27
C THR A 27 -11.61 -14.77 4.03
N TYR A 28 -12.82 -15.28 3.78
CA TYR A 28 -13.04 -16.69 3.41
C TYR A 28 -12.33 -17.06 2.11
N LEU A 29 -12.45 -16.22 1.07
CA LEU A 29 -11.74 -16.41 -0.21
C LEU A 29 -10.20 -16.38 -0.08
N ALA A 30 -9.69 -15.80 1.00
CA ALA A 30 -8.26 -15.69 1.28
C ALA A 30 -7.76 -16.75 2.26
N GLU A 31 -8.52 -17.81 2.58
CA GLU A 31 -8.18 -18.78 3.63
C GLU A 31 -6.77 -19.37 3.50
N ASP A 32 -6.32 -19.64 2.27
CA ASP A 32 -4.97 -20.15 1.96
C ASP A 32 -3.82 -19.16 2.28
N ALA A 33 -4.15 -17.90 2.60
CA ALA A 33 -3.20 -16.88 3.06
C ALA A 33 -2.99 -16.91 4.59
N ASP A 34 -3.61 -17.84 5.31
CA ASP A 34 -3.46 -18.03 6.76
C ASP A 34 -3.75 -16.73 7.55
N GLU A 35 -2.86 -16.36 8.47
CA GLU A 35 -2.95 -15.12 9.26
C GLU A 35 -2.97 -13.84 8.41
N LEU A 36 -2.53 -13.88 7.15
CA LEU A 36 -2.62 -12.74 6.24
C LEU A 36 -4.01 -12.59 5.61
N ALA A 37 -4.87 -13.61 5.64
CA ALA A 37 -6.20 -13.58 5.04
C ALA A 37 -7.03 -12.34 5.44
N PRO A 38 -7.26 -12.06 6.75
CA PRO A 38 -8.04 -10.90 7.15
C PRO A 38 -7.33 -9.56 6.83
N LEU A 39 -6.00 -9.56 6.74
CA LEU A 39 -5.22 -8.37 6.41
C LEU A 39 -5.31 -8.03 4.92
N LEU A 40 -5.19 -9.04 4.05
CA LEU A 40 -5.31 -8.88 2.61
C LEU A 40 -6.74 -8.52 2.20
N ALA A 41 -7.74 -9.12 2.85
CA ALA A 41 -9.15 -8.77 2.64
C ALA A 41 -9.45 -7.30 3.00
N ARG A 42 -9.01 -6.84 4.19
CA ARG A 42 -9.13 -5.43 4.58
C ARG A 42 -8.40 -4.49 3.62
N HIS A 43 -7.20 -4.88 3.22
CA HIS A 43 -6.40 -4.09 2.28
C HIS A 43 -7.08 -3.98 0.93
N ALA A 44 -7.61 -5.07 0.38
CA ALA A 44 -8.36 -5.07 -0.88
C ALA A 44 -9.54 -4.10 -0.83
N LEU A 45 -10.37 -4.18 0.22
CA LEU A 45 -11.49 -3.25 0.42
C LEU A 45 -11.04 -1.79 0.52
N ALA A 46 -9.95 -1.52 1.25
CA ALA A 46 -9.45 -0.16 1.44
C ALA A 46 -8.91 0.45 0.14
N ILE A 47 -8.18 -0.32 -0.69
CA ILE A 47 -7.60 0.21 -1.93
C ILE A 47 -8.63 0.33 -3.07
N THR A 48 -9.77 -0.35 -2.93
CA THR A 48 -10.90 -0.27 -3.87
C THR A 48 -12.09 0.48 -3.28
N GLU A 49 -11.87 1.32 -2.26
CA GLU A 49 -12.94 2.12 -1.67
C GLU A 49 -13.64 2.96 -2.75
N GLY A 50 -14.98 2.91 -2.75
CA GLY A 50 -15.81 3.56 -3.77
C GLY A 50 -16.01 2.76 -5.07
N ALA A 51 -15.42 1.58 -5.20
CA ALA A 51 -15.77 0.62 -6.26
C ALA A 51 -16.85 -0.37 -5.80
N ASP A 52 -17.32 -1.20 -6.74
CA ASP A 52 -18.15 -2.36 -6.43
C ASP A 52 -17.34 -3.50 -5.77
N PHE A 53 -18.08 -4.49 -5.25
CA PHE A 53 -17.49 -5.67 -4.64
C PHE A 53 -16.66 -6.52 -5.61
N ALA A 54 -17.02 -6.55 -6.90
CA ALA A 54 -16.28 -7.34 -7.90
C ALA A 54 -14.85 -6.81 -8.07
N VAL A 55 -14.66 -5.50 -8.06
CA VAL A 55 -13.33 -4.88 -8.11
C VAL A 55 -12.52 -5.21 -6.85
N ALA A 56 -13.14 -5.21 -5.66
CA ALA A 56 -12.49 -5.60 -4.41
C ALA A 56 -12.05 -7.08 -4.43
N ARG A 57 -12.91 -7.97 -4.94
CA ARG A 57 -12.59 -9.39 -5.12
C ARG A 57 -11.43 -9.59 -6.09
N ASP A 58 -11.47 -8.95 -7.26
CA ASP A 58 -10.42 -9.07 -8.28
C ASP A 58 -9.07 -8.51 -7.75
N ALA A 59 -9.11 -7.45 -6.93
CA ALA A 59 -7.94 -6.93 -6.23
C ALA A 59 -7.38 -7.96 -5.24
N LEU A 60 -8.23 -8.62 -4.45
CA LEU A 60 -7.81 -9.69 -3.54
C LEU A 60 -7.18 -10.86 -4.31
N GLU A 61 -7.82 -11.35 -5.37
CA GLU A 61 -7.27 -12.44 -6.18
C GLU A 61 -5.89 -12.10 -6.74
N ALA A 62 -5.69 -10.85 -7.19
CA ALA A 62 -4.39 -10.38 -7.64
C ALA A 62 -3.34 -10.34 -6.52
N LEU A 63 -3.73 -10.01 -5.29
CA LEU A 63 -2.85 -10.08 -4.12
C LEU A 63 -2.49 -11.52 -3.77
N LEU A 64 -3.45 -12.45 -3.79
CA LEU A 64 -3.24 -13.87 -3.50
C LEU A 64 -2.26 -14.49 -4.51
N ARG A 65 -2.41 -14.21 -5.82
CA ARG A 65 -1.43 -14.64 -6.83
C ARG A 65 -0.02 -14.13 -6.56
N ARG A 66 0.12 -12.89 -6.02
CA ARG A 66 1.44 -12.34 -5.66
C ARG A 66 2.00 -12.99 -4.40
N LEU A 67 1.15 -13.34 -3.44
CA LEU A 67 1.54 -14.06 -2.23
C LEU A 67 2.04 -15.46 -2.60
N GLU A 68 1.35 -16.18 -3.47
CA GLU A 68 1.79 -17.47 -3.98
C GLU A 68 3.17 -17.36 -4.64
N LEU A 69 3.37 -16.36 -5.51
CA LEU A 69 4.68 -16.09 -6.12
C LEU A 69 5.75 -15.72 -5.08
N ALA A 70 5.37 -15.07 -3.97
CA ALA A 70 6.28 -14.79 -2.85
C ALA A 70 6.68 -16.07 -2.10
N ARG A 71 5.72 -16.98 -1.91
CA ARG A 71 5.86 -18.27 -1.22
C ARG A 71 6.53 -19.36 -2.07
N SER A 72 6.63 -19.18 -3.39
CA SER A 72 7.27 -20.12 -4.35
C SER A 72 8.71 -20.55 -4.01
N GLY A 73 9.38 -19.87 -3.07
CA GLY A 73 10.76 -20.17 -2.66
C GLY A 73 11.83 -19.60 -3.59
N GLU A 74 11.44 -18.99 -4.71
CA GLU A 74 12.39 -18.34 -5.63
C GLU A 74 13.00 -17.06 -5.05
N LEU A 75 12.28 -16.37 -4.18
CA LEU A 75 12.69 -15.10 -3.60
C LEU A 75 13.37 -15.32 -2.24
N VAL A 76 14.45 -14.59 -1.99
CA VAL A 76 15.23 -14.67 -0.75
C VAL A 76 15.66 -13.28 -0.28
N LEU A 77 15.78 -13.16 1.03
CA LEU A 77 16.41 -12.01 1.66
C LEU A 77 17.92 -12.04 1.38
N LYS A 78 18.46 -10.91 0.93
CA LYS A 78 19.88 -10.67 0.68
C LYS A 78 20.39 -9.70 1.75
N GLY A 79 21.46 -10.05 2.45
CA GLY A 79 22.05 -9.20 3.48
C GLY A 79 21.25 -9.20 4.79
N THR A 80 21.29 -8.08 5.52
CA THR A 80 20.68 -7.96 6.85
C THR A 80 19.50 -6.98 6.85
N TRP A 81 18.63 -7.15 7.85
CA TRP A 81 17.58 -6.17 8.16
C TRP A 81 18.16 -4.97 8.91
N ARG A 82 17.82 -3.75 8.49
CA ARG A 82 18.21 -2.52 9.20
C ARG A 82 17.09 -1.49 9.15
N ALA A 83 16.58 -1.08 10.32
CA ALA A 83 15.52 -0.08 10.43
C ALA A 83 14.29 -0.36 9.54
N GLY A 84 13.83 -1.62 9.52
CA GLY A 84 12.73 -2.10 8.67
C GLY A 84 13.09 -2.30 7.20
N ARG A 85 14.32 -2.00 6.78
CA ARG A 85 14.78 -2.18 5.40
C ARG A 85 15.48 -3.51 5.20
N CYS A 86 15.31 -4.05 4.00
CA CYS A 86 15.99 -5.24 3.52
C CYS A 86 16.09 -5.25 2.01
N VAL A 87 16.84 -6.22 1.48
CA VAL A 87 16.97 -6.44 0.06
C VAL A 87 16.38 -7.81 -0.27
N ILE A 88 15.46 -7.87 -1.24
CA ILE A 88 14.91 -9.12 -1.75
C ILE A 88 15.44 -9.36 -3.16
N GLY A 89 15.99 -10.55 -3.40
CA GLY A 89 16.45 -10.98 -4.72
C GLY A 89 16.07 -12.42 -5.00
N ARG A 90 16.47 -12.96 -6.16
CA ARG A 90 16.25 -14.39 -6.47
C ARG A 90 17.31 -15.29 -5.84
N ARG A 91 16.92 -16.51 -5.48
CA ARG A 91 17.81 -17.58 -5.01
C ARG A 91 18.75 -18.02 -6.14
N GLY A 92 20.02 -18.24 -5.82
CA GLY A 92 21.00 -18.86 -6.72
C GLY A 92 21.33 -18.12 -8.02
N LYS A 93 20.73 -16.95 -8.29
CA LYS A 93 20.95 -16.18 -9.52
C LYS A 93 21.55 -14.81 -9.19
N ALA A 94 22.62 -14.45 -9.89
CA ALA A 94 22.98 -13.04 -10.05
C ALA A 94 21.86 -12.36 -10.83
N GLY A 95 21.20 -11.38 -10.23
CA GLY A 95 20.02 -10.75 -10.82
C GLY A 95 19.59 -9.54 -10.01
N ARG A 96 18.56 -8.86 -10.52
CA ARG A 96 18.00 -7.67 -9.86
C ARG A 96 17.55 -8.03 -8.45
N ALA A 97 18.00 -7.23 -7.50
CA ALA A 97 17.54 -7.23 -6.13
C ALA A 97 16.88 -5.88 -5.85
N TYR A 98 15.83 -5.90 -5.04
CA TYR A 98 15.04 -4.72 -4.75
C TYR A 98 15.12 -4.40 -3.28
N GLU A 99 15.38 -3.13 -2.99
CA GLU A 99 15.21 -2.61 -1.63
C GLU A 99 13.72 -2.63 -1.27
N VAL A 100 13.43 -3.12 -0.06
CA VAL A 100 12.10 -3.19 0.53
C VAL A 100 12.18 -2.57 1.91
N TRP A 101 11.23 -1.72 2.24
CA TRP A 101 11.01 -1.19 3.57
C TRP A 101 9.69 -1.75 4.10
N VAL A 102 9.72 -2.26 5.33
CA VAL A 102 8.54 -2.69 6.08
C VAL A 102 8.35 -1.71 7.23
N GLY A 103 7.22 -1.00 7.21
CA GLY A 103 6.78 -0.09 8.25
C GLY A 103 6.16 -0.90 9.38
N ASP A 104 4.90 -1.28 9.21
CA ASP A 104 4.13 -2.09 10.16
C ASP A 104 3.58 -3.33 9.45
N ALA A 105 4.11 -4.50 9.80
CA ALA A 105 3.75 -5.77 9.18
C ALA A 105 2.31 -6.22 9.54
N GLU A 106 1.75 -5.75 10.66
CA GLU A 106 0.36 -6.02 11.06
C GLU A 106 -0.64 -5.12 10.32
N LYS A 107 -0.16 -4.09 9.63
CA LYS A 107 -0.98 -3.18 8.80
C LYS A 107 -0.68 -3.30 7.31
N LEU A 108 0.16 -4.26 6.92
CA LEU A 108 0.69 -4.40 5.56
C LEU A 108 1.38 -3.13 5.05
N GLU A 109 1.94 -2.32 5.96
CA GLU A 109 2.59 -1.07 5.61
C GLU A 109 4.03 -1.32 5.16
N GLY A 110 4.36 -0.86 3.97
CA GLY A 110 5.72 -0.94 3.45
C GLY A 110 5.85 -0.35 2.06
N SER A 111 7.03 -0.49 1.47
CA SER A 111 7.35 0.05 0.15
C SER A 111 8.46 -0.77 -0.52
N CYS A 112 8.40 -0.93 -1.84
CA CYS A 112 9.38 -1.71 -2.61
C CYS A 112 9.81 -0.97 -3.88
N GLY A 113 11.12 -0.95 -4.16
CA GLY A 113 11.69 -0.31 -5.35
C GLY A 113 11.45 -1.07 -6.67
N CYS A 114 10.68 -2.15 -6.69
CA CYS A 114 10.43 -2.92 -7.90
C CYS A 114 9.37 -2.27 -8.81
N LEU A 115 9.42 -2.60 -10.10
CA LEU A 115 8.49 -2.04 -11.09
C LEU A 115 7.02 -2.43 -10.85
N ASP A 116 6.79 -3.65 -10.38
CA ASP A 116 5.44 -4.18 -10.09
C ASP A 116 4.73 -3.35 -9.02
N TYR A 117 5.44 -3.01 -7.93
CA TYR A 117 4.93 -2.14 -6.87
C TYR A 117 4.49 -0.78 -7.42
N ALA A 118 5.28 -0.19 -8.32
CA ALA A 118 4.99 1.13 -8.87
C ALA A 118 3.85 1.15 -9.90
N LYS A 119 3.68 0.07 -10.68
CA LYS A 119 2.73 0.04 -11.81
C LYS A 119 1.39 -0.56 -11.46
N ALA A 120 1.36 -1.53 -10.55
CA ALA A 120 0.21 -2.40 -10.44
C ALA A 120 -0.86 -1.91 -9.45
N ALA A 121 -0.67 -0.72 -8.86
CA ALA A 121 -1.66 0.01 -8.05
C ALA A 121 -2.27 -0.70 -6.83
N LEU A 122 -1.80 -1.90 -6.45
CA LEU A 122 -2.30 -2.62 -5.26
C LEU A 122 -1.50 -2.36 -3.98
N GLY A 123 -0.39 -1.61 -4.05
CA GLY A 123 0.46 -1.32 -2.89
C GLY A 123 1.20 -2.51 -2.26
N LEU A 124 1.00 -3.74 -2.77
CA LEU A 124 1.68 -4.95 -2.30
C LEU A 124 2.20 -5.74 -3.50
N CYS A 125 3.53 -5.78 -3.67
CA CYS A 125 4.18 -6.66 -4.65
C CYS A 125 4.68 -7.93 -3.96
N LYS A 126 5.02 -8.96 -4.74
CA LYS A 126 5.55 -10.23 -4.19
C LYS A 126 6.80 -10.07 -3.30
N HIS A 127 7.64 -9.07 -3.56
CA HIS A 127 8.83 -8.81 -2.74
C HIS A 127 8.45 -8.23 -1.37
N LEU A 128 7.48 -7.32 -1.33
CA LEU A 128 6.98 -6.73 -0.09
C LEU A 128 6.18 -7.76 0.72
N LEU A 129 5.35 -8.58 0.09
CA LEU A 129 4.63 -9.67 0.75
C LEU A 129 5.59 -10.66 1.42
N LEU A 130 6.64 -11.09 0.71
CA LEU A 130 7.70 -11.90 1.32
C LEU A 130 8.35 -11.20 2.53
N ALA A 131 8.67 -9.92 2.40
CA ALA A 131 9.31 -9.17 3.49
C ALA A 131 8.39 -9.03 4.71
N ILE A 132 7.09 -8.82 4.51
CA ILE A 132 6.06 -8.75 5.57
C ILE A 132 5.93 -10.11 6.26
N GLU A 133 5.78 -11.21 5.53
CA GLU A 133 5.72 -12.55 6.13
C GLU A 133 6.95 -12.81 7.01
N ARG A 134 8.14 -12.49 6.48
CA ARG A 134 9.39 -12.66 7.23
C ARG A 134 9.46 -11.74 8.46
N ALA A 135 8.98 -10.51 8.35
CA ALA A 135 8.89 -9.58 9.48
C ALA A 135 8.02 -10.15 10.62
N ARG A 136 6.84 -10.69 10.26
CA ARG A 136 5.90 -11.33 11.20
C ARG A 136 6.52 -12.55 11.86
N THR A 137 7.06 -13.49 11.06
CA THR A 137 7.71 -14.71 11.60
C THR A 137 8.86 -14.38 12.54
N MET A 138 9.67 -13.37 12.20
CA MET A 138 10.79 -12.92 13.04
C MET A 138 10.38 -11.95 14.15
N ARG A 139 9.08 -11.64 14.31
CA ARG A 139 8.53 -10.67 15.28
C ARG A 139 9.29 -9.34 15.29
N ARG A 140 9.59 -8.83 14.10
CA ARG A 140 10.39 -7.62 13.98
C ARG A 140 9.57 -6.40 14.35
N ARG A 141 10.21 -5.47 15.06
CA ARG A 141 9.60 -4.17 15.34
C ARG A 141 9.42 -3.36 14.05
N PRO A 142 8.44 -2.44 14.05
CA PRO A 142 8.27 -1.51 12.96
C PRO A 142 9.56 -0.77 12.59
N GLY A 143 9.76 -0.53 11.29
CA GLY A 143 10.87 0.28 10.80
C GLY A 143 10.73 1.75 11.18
N SER A 144 11.83 2.50 11.13
CA SER A 144 11.75 3.96 11.19
C SER A 144 11.04 4.47 9.94
N THR A 145 10.01 5.30 10.11
CA THR A 145 9.25 5.87 9.01
C THR A 145 10.14 6.75 8.13
N PRO A 146 10.20 6.51 6.80
CA PRO A 146 10.92 7.37 5.89
C PRO A 146 10.26 8.75 5.82
N ALA A 147 11.11 9.76 5.69
CA ALA A 147 10.71 11.17 5.63
C ALA A 147 9.82 11.49 4.41
N LEU A 148 10.22 10.98 3.25
CA LEU A 148 9.44 11.03 2.01
C LEU A 148 8.85 9.67 1.70
N ARG A 149 7.58 9.66 1.36
CA ARG A 149 6.82 8.45 1.08
C ARG A 149 5.95 8.66 -0.14
N TRP A 150 5.52 7.57 -0.74
CA TRP A 150 4.73 7.59 -1.96
C TRP A 150 3.59 6.59 -1.88
N ASP A 151 2.38 7.08 -2.09
CA ASP A 151 1.18 6.27 -2.13
C ASP A 151 1.13 5.48 -3.46
N PRO A 152 1.33 4.15 -3.43
CA PRO A 152 1.35 3.34 -4.64
C PRO A 152 -0.06 3.14 -5.21
N ILE A 153 -1.11 3.38 -4.42
CA ILE A 153 -2.50 3.16 -4.82
C ILE A 153 -2.84 4.24 -5.83
N ARG A 154 -3.37 3.82 -6.98
CA ARG A 154 -3.85 4.76 -7.98
C ARG A 154 -5.32 5.02 -7.69
N PRO A 155 -5.75 6.29 -7.59
CA PRO A 155 -7.16 6.61 -7.48
C PRO A 155 -7.93 5.95 -8.63
N LEU A 156 -9.06 5.34 -8.29
CA LEU A 156 -9.98 4.74 -9.28
C LEU A 156 -10.59 5.80 -10.20
N THR A 157 -10.73 7.02 -9.69
CA THR A 157 -11.27 8.18 -10.41
C THR A 157 -10.30 9.37 -10.34
N GLY A 158 -10.36 10.26 -11.33
CA GLY A 158 -9.54 11.48 -11.39
C GLY A 158 -8.24 11.34 -12.19
N PRO A 159 -7.40 12.40 -12.23
CA PRO A 159 -6.25 12.52 -13.13
C PRO A 159 -5.09 11.57 -12.80
N GLY A 160 -5.00 11.12 -11.54
CA GLY A 160 -4.03 10.10 -11.13
C GLY A 160 -2.56 10.49 -11.30
N ASP A 161 -2.22 11.79 -11.19
CA ASP A 161 -0.84 12.25 -11.24
C ASP A 161 -0.05 11.68 -10.05
N TRP A 162 1.12 11.11 -10.36
CA TRP A 162 1.94 10.43 -9.38
C TRP A 162 2.58 11.39 -8.37
N LEU A 163 2.80 12.66 -8.73
CA LEU A 163 3.38 13.65 -7.80
C LEU A 163 2.42 14.00 -6.66
N GLU A 164 1.11 13.97 -6.90
CA GLU A 164 0.07 14.21 -5.88
C GLU A 164 0.08 13.14 -4.78
N ARG A 165 0.63 11.97 -5.11
CA ARG A 165 0.75 10.80 -4.24
C ARG A 165 2.04 10.79 -3.43
N VAL A 166 2.92 11.77 -3.63
CA VAL A 166 4.07 11.98 -2.76
C VAL A 166 3.59 12.74 -1.53
N TRP A 167 3.91 12.21 -0.34
CA TRP A 167 3.69 12.92 0.90
C TRP A 167 4.96 13.01 1.74
N LEU A 168 4.94 13.98 2.63
CA LEU A 168 6.02 14.29 3.54
C LEU A 168 5.58 14.02 4.98
N ASP A 169 6.34 13.18 5.66
CA ASP A 169 6.20 12.96 7.10
C ASP A 169 6.64 14.22 7.87
N ASP A 170 6.13 14.45 9.08
CA ASP A 170 6.22 15.74 9.76
C ASP A 170 7.65 16.20 10.08
N HIS A 171 8.60 15.26 10.05
CA HIS A 171 9.99 15.42 10.47
C HIS A 171 10.96 16.07 9.46
N VAL A 172 10.50 16.68 8.35
CA VAL A 172 11.40 17.33 7.35
C VAL A 172 11.06 18.80 7.06
N PRO A 173 11.60 19.76 7.84
CA PRO A 173 11.35 21.19 7.63
C PRO A 173 11.79 21.73 6.26
N ALA A 174 12.92 21.24 5.72
CA ALA A 174 13.50 21.74 4.47
C ALA A 174 12.59 21.55 3.25
N LEU A 175 11.71 20.56 3.28
CA LEU A 175 10.76 20.27 2.22
C LEU A 175 9.37 20.81 2.48
N ALA A 176 9.06 21.29 3.68
CA ALA A 176 7.73 21.72 4.07
C ALA A 176 7.11 22.73 3.10
N ARG A 177 7.91 23.60 2.46
CA ARG A 177 7.44 24.57 1.45
C ARG A 177 6.83 23.94 0.19
N LEU A 178 7.21 22.71 -0.15
CA LEU A 178 6.72 21.97 -1.32
C LEU A 178 5.41 21.23 -1.04
N PHE A 179 5.07 20.99 0.23
CA PHE A 179 3.92 20.20 0.64
C PHE A 179 2.90 21.08 1.36
N ARG A 180 1.61 20.84 1.13
CA ARG A 180 0.55 21.46 1.93
C ARG A 180 -0.07 20.43 2.85
N ALA A 181 -0.38 20.84 4.08
CA ALA A 181 -1.20 20.04 4.97
C ALA A 181 -2.60 19.88 4.38
N ARG A 182 -3.05 18.64 4.24
CA ARG A 182 -4.40 18.25 3.82
C ARG A 182 -4.78 16.97 4.55
N GLU A 183 -5.88 16.98 5.31
CA GLU A 183 -6.41 15.79 5.98
C GLU A 183 -5.34 15.04 6.84
N GLY A 184 -4.54 15.80 7.59
CA GLY A 184 -3.48 15.23 8.45
C GLY A 184 -2.25 14.68 7.71
N ARG A 185 -2.16 14.83 6.38
CA ARG A 185 -1.00 14.46 5.56
C ARG A 185 -0.48 15.66 4.80
N ARG A 186 0.85 15.78 4.62
CA ARG A 186 1.44 16.86 3.81
C ARG A 186 1.68 16.35 2.40
N ARG A 187 0.82 16.71 1.44
CA ARG A 187 0.87 16.26 0.03
C ARG A 187 1.28 17.40 -0.91
N ILE A 188 1.84 17.05 -2.06
CA ILE A 188 2.10 18.03 -3.13
C ILE A 188 0.77 18.47 -3.72
N ASP A 189 0.58 19.79 -3.85
CA ASP A 189 -0.61 20.36 -4.48
C ASP A 189 -0.43 20.36 -6.01
N PRO A 190 -1.27 19.61 -6.76
CA PRO A 190 -1.13 19.50 -8.21
C PRO A 190 -1.27 20.85 -8.91
N ALA A 191 -2.09 21.76 -8.38
CA ALA A 191 -2.29 23.09 -8.95
C ALA A 191 -1.00 23.92 -8.94
N ARG A 192 -0.05 23.64 -8.03
CA ARG A 192 1.23 24.34 -7.92
C ARG A 192 2.29 23.84 -8.90
N ILE A 193 2.14 22.63 -9.42
CA ILE A 193 3.12 21.96 -10.28
C ILE A 193 2.66 21.85 -11.75
N GLN A 194 1.63 22.61 -12.13
CA GLN A 194 1.10 22.64 -13.50
C GLN A 194 2.11 23.17 -14.53
N ARG A 195 3.00 24.08 -14.14
CA ARG A 195 4.03 24.63 -15.04
C ARG A 195 5.19 23.65 -15.20
N PRO A 196 5.60 23.27 -16.44
CA PRO A 196 6.67 22.29 -16.66
C PRO A 196 7.97 22.58 -15.91
N ALA A 197 8.42 23.84 -15.89
CA ALA A 197 9.63 24.24 -15.17
C ALA A 197 9.52 24.05 -13.64
N VAL A 198 8.35 24.36 -13.06
CA VAL A 198 8.11 24.17 -11.63
C VAL A 198 8.01 22.69 -11.28
N ARG A 199 7.41 21.89 -12.17
CA ARG A 199 7.33 20.44 -12.03
C ARG A 199 8.71 19.81 -12.02
N LEU A 200 9.57 20.18 -12.97
CA LEU A 200 10.95 19.70 -13.04
C LEU A 200 11.74 20.07 -11.78
N ALA A 201 11.70 21.34 -11.35
CA ALA A 201 12.38 21.78 -10.13
C ALA A 201 11.90 21.05 -8.86
N THR A 202 10.62 20.68 -8.83
CA THR A 202 10.04 19.86 -7.75
C THR A 202 10.64 18.45 -7.76
N VAL A 203 10.70 17.80 -8.93
CA VAL A 203 11.32 16.46 -9.08
C VAL A 203 12.79 16.49 -8.68
N GLU A 204 13.55 17.50 -9.12
CA GLU A 204 14.97 17.66 -8.77
C GLU A 204 15.17 17.84 -7.25
N SER A 205 14.29 18.62 -6.60
CA SER A 205 14.31 18.81 -5.14
C SER A 205 14.00 17.50 -4.38
N LEU A 206 13.04 16.71 -4.86
CA LEU A 206 12.71 15.40 -4.30
C LEU A 206 13.89 14.43 -4.47
N LEU A 207 14.49 14.39 -5.67
CA LEU A 207 15.62 13.52 -5.97
C LEU A 207 16.84 13.84 -5.10
N ALA A 208 17.14 15.13 -4.88
CA ALA A 208 18.21 15.57 -4.00
C ALA A 208 18.04 15.03 -2.57
N THR A 209 16.81 15.00 -2.06
CA THR A 209 16.49 14.47 -0.72
C THR A 209 16.59 12.93 -0.69
N CYS A 210 16.21 12.26 -1.78
CA CYS A 210 16.25 10.81 -1.88
C CYS A 210 17.65 10.20 -1.91
N ARG A 211 18.70 11.03 -2.10
CA ARG A 211 20.11 10.61 -2.05
C ARG A 211 20.52 10.06 -0.68
N HIS A 212 19.79 10.39 0.39
CA HIS A 212 19.98 9.74 1.68
C HIS A 212 19.10 8.47 1.77
N PRO A 213 19.67 7.27 2.06
CA PRO A 213 18.93 6.02 2.10
C PRO A 213 17.71 6.03 3.02
N ALA A 214 17.84 6.68 4.18
CA ALA A 214 16.77 6.83 5.17
C ALA A 214 15.77 7.97 4.84
N GLY A 215 16.08 8.82 3.85
CA GLY A 215 15.27 9.99 3.53
C GLY A 215 13.99 9.70 2.78
N ALA A 216 13.91 8.57 2.06
CA ALA A 216 12.77 8.24 1.22
C ALA A 216 12.46 6.73 1.16
N GLU A 217 11.19 6.40 0.95
CA GLU A 217 10.74 5.05 0.65
C GLU A 217 11.41 4.49 -0.63
N PRO A 218 11.69 3.17 -0.69
CA PRO A 218 12.31 2.55 -1.86
C PRO A 218 11.57 2.78 -3.18
N ALA A 219 10.23 2.75 -3.15
CA ALA A 219 9.43 2.96 -4.36
C ALA A 219 9.57 4.38 -4.92
N LEU A 220 9.59 5.40 -4.06
CA LEU A 220 9.75 6.79 -4.47
C LEU A 220 11.12 7.02 -5.10
N ARG A 221 12.18 6.50 -4.48
CA ARG A 221 13.53 6.57 -5.06
C ARG A 221 13.57 5.94 -6.46
N ALA A 222 13.05 4.71 -6.57
CA ALA A 222 13.02 4.00 -7.84
C ALA A 222 12.13 4.65 -8.92
N LEU A 223 11.16 5.49 -8.51
CA LEU A 223 10.31 6.27 -9.42
C LEU A 223 11.03 7.53 -9.92
N LEU A 224 11.78 8.21 -9.05
CA LEU A 224 12.51 9.45 -9.36
C LEU A 224 13.80 9.21 -10.17
N GLU A 225 14.38 8.02 -10.09
CA GLU A 225 15.62 7.65 -10.81
C GLU A 225 15.38 7.19 -12.26
N ARG A 226 14.14 7.23 -12.76
CA ARG A 226 13.76 6.82 -14.12
C ARG A 226 13.50 8.00 -15.02
#